data_AF-A0A927WBP4-F1
#
_entry.id   AF-A0A927WBP4-F1
#
_cell.length_a   1.000
_cell.length_b   1.000
_cell.length_c   1.000
_cell.angle_alpha   90.00
_cell.angle_beta   90.00
_cell.angle_gamma   90.00
#
_symmetry.space_group_name_H-M   'P 1'
#
loop_
_entity.id
_entity.type
_entity.pdbx_description
1 polymer ?
#
loop_
_entity_poly.entity_id
_entity_poly.type
_entity_poly.pdbx_seq_one_letter_code
_entity_poly.pdbx_strand_id
1 'polypeptide(L)'
;MWIDTSEYENLVLVTCDNISQNSELIELRTFDRTKEKNELIVSCLTQEAERVKYARDSVDKFDDKPYKDRYKACESFLSLSKDERLGLISRMTIADGTPTIRDYRNEIIKLLNIVPLNYREEVADKLIAWWAIRSARALFNKSYEGIVKKQEVLMEIFDITSKVKTNRFVYDDMTKPSKDEIEGAKKSESILVKQIELVSGGPGRIRRSLKDYIQAMNQRKKWIDKDISKANDLQVFDEILKENWLDRFEPLQDDYLGECNEIMIQKGKQLLDWSYNDASKFVEPQFSELKRNFMVHGTYHNMSNQLNVGWHPEYRELLEEGDE
;
A
#
# COMPACT_ATOMS: atom_id res chain seq x y z
N MET A 1 37.01 5.32 -4.94
CA MET A 1 36.76 4.22 -3.99
C MET A 1 37.14 2.94 -4.74
N TRP A 2 38.27 2.33 -4.41
CA TRP A 2 38.70 1.08 -5.06
C TRP A 2 37.90 -0.05 -4.41
N ILE A 3 37.00 -0.67 -5.17
CA ILE A 3 36.28 -1.86 -4.73
C ILE A 3 37.24 -3.03 -4.97
N ASP A 4 37.60 -3.74 -3.91
CA ASP A 4 38.35 -4.98 -4.02
C ASP A 4 37.41 -6.04 -4.62
N THR A 5 37.61 -6.38 -5.89
CA THR A 5 36.78 -7.33 -6.62
C THR A 5 37.25 -8.78 -6.45
N SER A 6 38.31 -9.03 -5.68
CA SER A 6 38.91 -10.37 -5.56
C SER A 6 37.99 -11.38 -4.86
N GLU A 7 37.10 -10.90 -3.98
CA GLU A 7 36.13 -11.73 -3.26
C GLU A 7 34.81 -11.97 -4.02
N TYR A 8 34.57 -11.29 -5.14
CA TYR A 8 33.31 -11.40 -5.88
C TYR A 8 33.43 -12.38 -7.05
N GLU A 9 32.61 -13.43 -7.02
CA GLU A 9 32.57 -14.41 -8.11
C GLU A 9 32.08 -13.80 -9.43
N ASN A 10 31.25 -12.75 -9.38
CA ASN A 10 30.62 -12.13 -10.54
C ASN A 10 30.56 -10.60 -10.45
N LEU A 11 30.94 -9.94 -11.53
CA LEU A 11 30.91 -8.49 -11.71
C LEU A 11 29.78 -8.12 -12.66
N VAL A 12 28.77 -7.40 -12.16
CA VAL A 12 27.68 -6.89 -12.99
C VAL A 12 27.90 -5.40 -13.23
N LEU A 13 28.20 -5.05 -14.48
CA LEU A 13 28.25 -3.67 -14.94
C LEU A 13 26.87 -3.25 -15.42
N VAL A 14 26.42 -2.07 -14.99
CA VAL A 14 25.09 -1.56 -15.31
C VAL A 14 25.22 -0.31 -16.14
N THR A 15 24.49 -0.24 -17.26
CA THR A 15 24.45 0.94 -18.14
C THR A 15 23.04 1.23 -18.63
N CYS A 16 22.76 2.52 -18.85
CA CYS A 16 21.51 2.99 -19.47
C CYS A 16 21.54 2.86 -21.00
N ASP A 17 22.74 2.87 -21.59
CA ASP A 17 22.92 2.71 -23.03
C ASP A 17 22.70 1.25 -23.42
N ASN A 18 22.36 1.02 -24.69
CA ASN A 18 22.30 -0.33 -25.24
C ASN A 18 23.61 -0.69 -25.92
N ILE A 19 24.06 -1.93 -25.71
CA ILE A 19 25.07 -2.53 -26.57
C ILE A 19 24.49 -2.64 -27.97
N SER A 20 25.25 -2.20 -28.97
CA SER A 20 24.87 -2.35 -30.38
C SER A 20 24.62 -3.83 -30.71
N GLN A 21 23.51 -4.11 -31.41
CA GLN A 21 23.16 -5.48 -31.82
C GLN A 21 24.21 -6.14 -32.70
N ASN A 22 25.02 -5.34 -33.39
CA ASN A 22 26.10 -5.82 -34.26
C ASN A 22 27.44 -5.98 -33.54
N SER A 23 27.49 -5.71 -32.23
CA SER A 23 28.71 -5.85 -31.44
C SER A 23 28.79 -7.24 -30.81
N GLU A 24 29.98 -7.83 -30.90
CA GLU A 24 30.34 -9.08 -30.22
C GLU A 24 30.24 -8.94 -28.69
N LEU A 25 30.25 -7.70 -28.17
CA LEU A 25 30.03 -7.41 -26.75
C LEU A 25 28.60 -7.73 -26.29
N ILE A 26 27.64 -7.95 -27.19
CA ILE A 26 26.27 -8.33 -26.81
C ILE A 26 26.24 -9.62 -25.99
N GLU A 27 27.23 -10.49 -26.20
CA GLU A 27 27.40 -11.71 -25.45
C GLU A 27 27.58 -11.45 -23.96
N LEU A 28 28.14 -10.31 -23.55
CA LEU A 28 28.31 -9.91 -22.15
C LEU A 28 26.98 -9.79 -21.39
N ARG A 29 25.82 -9.78 -22.05
CA ARG A 29 24.50 -9.86 -21.39
C ARG A 29 24.23 -11.24 -20.77
N THR A 30 24.86 -12.28 -21.30
CA THR A 30 24.65 -13.67 -20.86
C THR A 30 25.58 -13.98 -19.71
N PHE A 31 25.05 -14.51 -18.61
CA PHE A 31 25.84 -14.87 -17.43
C PHE A 31 26.71 -16.12 -17.69
N ASP A 32 26.12 -17.18 -18.25
CA ASP A 32 26.79 -18.46 -18.49
C ASP A 32 27.27 -18.55 -19.95
N ARG A 33 28.44 -17.99 -20.22
CA ARG A 33 29.03 -17.94 -21.57
C ARG A 33 30.02 -19.07 -21.79
N THR A 34 30.01 -19.61 -23.00
CA THR A 34 31.04 -20.56 -23.44
C THR A 34 32.42 -19.90 -23.47
N LYS A 35 33.46 -20.73 -23.31
CA LYS A 35 34.85 -20.28 -23.41
C LYS A 35 35.14 -19.56 -24.73
N GLU A 36 34.61 -20.08 -25.84
CA GLU A 36 34.77 -19.49 -27.18
C GLU A 36 34.22 -18.05 -27.27
N LYS A 37 33.05 -17.80 -26.68
CA LYS A 37 32.46 -16.46 -26.61
C LYS A 37 33.30 -15.51 -25.77
N ASN A 38 33.82 -15.98 -24.64
CA ASN A 38 34.73 -15.20 -23.81
C ASN A 38 36.05 -14.89 -24.54
N GLU A 39 36.61 -15.85 -25.29
CA GLU A 39 37.80 -15.64 -26.11
C GLU A 39 37.58 -14.61 -27.22
N LEU A 40 36.41 -14.65 -27.88
CA LEU A 40 36.01 -13.64 -28.86
C LEU A 40 35.98 -12.24 -28.24
N ILE A 41 35.31 -12.08 -27.09
CA ILE A 41 35.25 -10.79 -26.38
C ILE A 41 36.65 -10.31 -25.99
N VAL A 42 37.50 -11.18 -25.45
CA VAL A 42 38.90 -10.84 -25.10
C VAL A 42 39.66 -10.37 -26.33
N SER A 43 39.46 -10.99 -27.49
CA SER A 43 40.10 -10.58 -28.74
C SER A 43 39.68 -9.18 -29.19
N CYS A 44 38.37 -8.90 -29.18
CA CYS A 44 37.82 -7.58 -29.53
C CYS A 44 38.33 -6.48 -28.59
N LEU A 45 38.32 -6.74 -27.27
CA LEU A 45 38.79 -5.79 -26.27
C LEU A 45 40.31 -5.57 -26.35
N THR A 46 41.07 -6.61 -26.67
CA THR A 46 42.53 -6.50 -26.89
C THR A 46 42.82 -5.61 -28.10
N GLN A 47 42.12 -5.84 -29.22
CA GLN A 47 42.28 -5.02 -30.42
C GLN A 47 41.94 -3.54 -30.19
N GLU A 48 40.84 -3.25 -29.49
CA GLU A 48 40.49 -1.87 -29.14
C GLU A 48 41.51 -1.24 -28.18
N ALA A 49 42.01 -2.00 -27.19
CA ALA A 49 43.02 -1.52 -26.26
C ALA A 49 44.35 -1.19 -26.97
N GLU A 50 44.79 -2.03 -27.91
CA GLU A 50 45.97 -1.78 -28.76
C GLU A 50 45.77 -0.55 -29.64
N ARG A 51 44.59 -0.40 -30.26
CA ARG A 51 44.25 0.77 -31.07
C ARG A 51 44.30 2.06 -30.25
N VAL A 52 43.75 2.05 -29.04
CA VAL A 52 43.75 3.19 -28.12
C VAL A 52 45.17 3.54 -27.69
N LYS A 53 45.99 2.53 -27.37
CA LYS A 53 47.40 2.73 -27.00
C LYS A 53 48.20 3.32 -28.15
N TYR A 54 48.10 2.71 -29.33
CA TYR A 54 48.77 3.18 -30.55
C TYR A 54 48.40 4.62 -30.90
N ALA A 55 47.10 4.95 -30.91
CA ALA A 55 46.62 6.30 -31.24
C ALA A 55 47.06 7.37 -30.24
N ARG A 56 47.41 6.98 -29.00
CA ARG A 56 47.90 7.90 -27.98
C ARG A 56 49.42 8.04 -28.00
N ASP A 57 50.13 6.95 -28.29
CA ASP A 57 51.59 6.91 -28.38
C ASP A 57 52.08 7.60 -29.68
N SER A 58 51.24 7.67 -30.72
CA SER A 58 51.54 8.39 -31.98
C SER A 58 51.44 9.91 -31.91
N VAL A 59 51.03 10.48 -30.76
CA VAL A 59 50.92 11.93 -30.56
C VAL A 59 52.01 12.41 -29.60
N ASP A 60 52.94 13.22 -30.11
CA ASP A 60 54.10 13.72 -29.33
C ASP A 60 53.72 14.77 -28.28
N LYS A 61 52.72 15.62 -28.56
CA LYS A 61 52.29 16.69 -27.64
C LYS A 61 51.37 16.14 -26.55
N PHE A 62 51.73 16.38 -25.30
CA PHE A 62 51.02 15.86 -24.13
C PHE A 62 49.56 16.33 -24.02
N ASP A 63 49.28 17.61 -24.35
CA ASP A 63 47.94 18.20 -24.25
C ASP A 63 46.95 17.70 -25.31
N ASP A 64 47.43 17.16 -26.43
CA ASP A 64 46.62 16.67 -27.55
C ASP A 64 46.37 15.16 -27.51
N LYS A 65 46.84 14.46 -26.47
CA LYS A 65 46.77 12.99 -26.41
C LYS A 65 45.33 12.48 -26.26
N PRO A 66 44.78 11.71 -27.22
CA PRO A 66 43.40 11.24 -27.20
C PRO A 66 43.14 10.16 -26.14
N TYR A 67 41.86 9.94 -25.80
CA TYR A 67 41.41 8.86 -24.91
C TYR A 67 41.95 8.91 -23.47
N LYS A 68 42.12 10.12 -22.92
CA LYS A 68 42.64 10.36 -21.55
C LYS A 68 41.96 9.49 -20.49
N ASP A 69 40.64 9.32 -20.59
CA ASP A 69 39.83 8.65 -19.57
C ASP A 69 39.92 7.12 -19.60
N ARG A 70 40.27 6.52 -20.75
CA ARG A 70 40.30 5.05 -20.92
C ARG A 70 41.68 4.45 -21.18
N TYR A 71 42.67 5.27 -21.55
CA TYR A 71 44.02 4.78 -21.88
C TYR A 71 44.66 3.98 -20.73
N LYS A 72 44.59 4.48 -19.49
CA LYS A 72 45.17 3.78 -18.33
C LYS A 72 44.54 2.40 -18.14
N ALA A 73 43.23 2.29 -18.32
CA ALA A 73 42.53 1.01 -18.24
C ALA A 73 42.94 0.07 -19.38
N CYS A 74 43.08 0.58 -20.61
CA CYS A 74 43.59 -0.20 -21.75
C CYS A 74 45.02 -0.70 -21.51
N GLU A 75 45.90 0.14 -20.97
CA GLU A 75 47.29 -0.24 -20.64
C GLU A 75 47.33 -1.33 -19.56
N SER A 76 46.57 -1.16 -18.48
CA SER A 76 46.45 -2.19 -17.43
C SER A 76 45.88 -3.49 -18.00
N PHE A 77 44.85 -3.44 -18.85
CA PHE A 77 44.29 -4.62 -19.50
C PHE A 77 45.32 -5.33 -20.39
N LEU A 78 46.13 -4.58 -21.14
CA LEU A 78 47.20 -5.14 -21.97
C LEU A 78 48.36 -5.72 -21.16
N SER A 79 48.58 -5.26 -19.92
CA SER A 79 49.58 -5.83 -19.02
C SER A 79 49.20 -7.22 -18.48
N LEU A 80 47.91 -7.58 -18.50
CA LEU A 80 47.44 -8.90 -18.10
C LEU A 80 47.80 -9.95 -19.15
N SER A 81 48.10 -11.16 -18.68
CA SER A 81 48.24 -12.36 -19.50
C SER A 81 46.91 -12.76 -20.15
N LYS A 82 46.97 -13.62 -21.17
CA LYS A 82 45.77 -14.08 -21.88
C LYS A 82 44.79 -14.80 -20.94
N ASP A 83 45.29 -15.59 -20.02
CA ASP A 83 44.48 -16.34 -19.05
C ASP A 83 43.83 -15.41 -18.02
N GLU A 84 44.54 -14.38 -17.56
CA GLU A 84 43.99 -13.36 -16.65
C GLU A 84 42.89 -12.54 -17.33
N ARG A 85 43.07 -12.15 -18.60
CA ARG A 85 42.00 -11.47 -19.36
C ARG A 85 40.77 -12.35 -19.50
N LEU A 86 40.96 -13.63 -19.80
CA LEU A 86 39.86 -14.58 -19.90
C LEU A 86 39.13 -14.74 -18.57
N GLY A 87 39.86 -14.87 -17.46
CA GLY A 87 39.30 -14.98 -16.11
C GLY A 87 38.63 -13.70 -15.61
N LEU A 88 39.04 -12.53 -16.10
CA LEU A 88 38.32 -11.27 -15.85
C LEU A 88 37.00 -11.25 -16.63
N ILE A 89 37.05 -11.50 -17.94
CA ILE A 89 35.88 -11.45 -18.82
C ILE A 89 34.85 -12.53 -18.46
N SER A 90 35.26 -13.72 -18.06
CA SER A 90 34.33 -14.79 -17.65
C SER A 90 33.45 -14.39 -16.47
N ARG A 91 33.92 -13.49 -15.60
CA ARG A 91 33.18 -13.00 -14.43
C ARG A 91 32.36 -11.74 -14.69
N MET A 92 32.52 -11.09 -15.85
CA MET A 92 31.85 -9.81 -16.14
C MET A 92 30.53 -10.02 -16.86
N THR A 93 29.45 -9.40 -16.40
CA THR A 93 28.17 -9.36 -17.13
C THR A 93 27.74 -7.91 -17.26
N ILE A 94 27.16 -7.53 -18.40
CA ILE A 94 26.60 -6.19 -18.60
C ILE A 94 25.07 -6.28 -18.60
N ALA A 95 24.45 -5.56 -17.68
CA ALA A 95 23.04 -5.22 -17.73
C ALA A 95 22.91 -3.85 -18.43
N ASP A 96 22.54 -3.87 -19.70
CA ASP A 96 22.38 -2.68 -20.53
C ASP A 96 20.89 -2.32 -20.72
N GLY A 97 20.62 -1.14 -21.27
CA GLY A 97 19.24 -0.64 -21.42
C GLY A 97 18.50 -0.50 -20.09
N THR A 98 19.23 -0.37 -18.98
CA THR A 98 18.59 -0.20 -17.67
C THR A 98 17.86 1.13 -17.58
N PRO A 99 16.75 1.21 -16.83
CA PRO A 99 15.96 2.43 -16.74
C PRO A 99 16.79 3.59 -16.21
N THR A 100 16.59 4.77 -16.79
CA THR A 100 17.25 5.98 -16.29
C THR A 100 16.71 6.36 -14.92
N ILE A 101 17.41 7.28 -14.23
CA ILE A 101 16.93 7.87 -12.98
C ILE A 101 15.59 8.63 -13.14
N ARG A 102 15.15 8.90 -14.37
CA ARG A 102 13.83 9.49 -14.62
C ARG A 102 12.73 8.44 -14.72
N ASP A 103 13.06 7.24 -15.21
CA ASP A 103 12.08 6.24 -15.62
C ASP A 103 11.96 5.07 -14.63
N TYR A 104 12.95 4.87 -13.74
CA TYR A 104 12.99 3.72 -12.83
C TYR A 104 11.73 3.58 -11.96
N ARG A 105 11.11 4.70 -11.56
CA ARG A 105 9.85 4.70 -10.79
C ARG A 105 8.74 3.94 -11.53
N ASN A 106 8.56 4.24 -12.82
CA ASN A 106 7.51 3.63 -13.64
C ASN A 106 7.77 2.13 -13.86
N GLU A 107 9.04 1.73 -13.99
CA GLU A 107 9.40 0.32 -14.09
C GLU A 107 9.15 -0.45 -12.79
N ILE A 108 9.44 0.15 -11.63
CA ILE A 108 9.10 -0.45 -10.33
C ILE A 108 7.58 -0.65 -10.21
N ILE A 109 6.77 0.34 -10.59
CA ILE A 109 5.30 0.24 -10.57
C ILE A 109 4.81 -0.94 -11.42
N LYS A 110 5.41 -1.18 -12.59
CA LYS A 110 5.08 -2.34 -13.46
C LYS A 110 5.46 -3.68 -12.81
N LEU A 111 6.50 -3.71 -11.98
CA LEU A 111 6.95 -4.92 -11.29
C LEU A 111 6.11 -5.26 -10.04
N LEU A 112 5.38 -4.29 -9.47
CA LEU A 112 4.52 -4.46 -8.30
C LEU A 112 3.19 -5.16 -8.62
N ASN A 113 3.25 -6.29 -9.33
CA ASN A 113 2.06 -7.05 -9.75
C ASN A 113 1.27 -7.63 -8.56
N ILE A 114 1.94 -7.88 -7.43
CA ILE A 114 1.32 -8.37 -6.19
C ILE A 114 0.54 -7.28 -5.43
N VAL A 115 0.70 -6.00 -5.80
CA VAL A 115 0.04 -4.86 -5.18
C VAL A 115 -1.18 -4.46 -6.02
N PRO A 116 -2.35 -4.20 -5.40
CA PRO A 116 -3.52 -3.71 -6.14
C PRO A 116 -3.23 -2.39 -6.85
N LEU A 117 -3.80 -2.20 -8.05
CA LEU A 117 -3.48 -1.09 -8.97
C LEU A 117 -3.57 0.29 -8.30
N ASN A 118 -4.59 0.52 -7.48
CA ASN A 118 -4.82 1.77 -6.77
C ASN A 118 -3.75 2.13 -5.74
N TYR A 119 -2.94 1.17 -5.28
CA TYR A 119 -1.88 1.39 -4.29
C TYR A 119 -0.47 1.35 -4.88
N ARG A 120 -0.30 0.96 -6.16
CA ARG A 120 1.04 0.69 -6.72
C ARG A 120 1.95 1.91 -6.71
N GLU A 121 1.41 3.08 -7.01
CA GLU A 121 2.19 4.33 -7.03
C GLU A 121 2.73 4.67 -5.64
N GLU A 122 1.86 4.71 -4.63
CA GLU A 122 2.26 5.04 -3.26
C GLU A 122 3.19 3.98 -2.67
N VAL A 123 2.91 2.70 -2.92
CA VAL A 123 3.79 1.60 -2.47
C VAL A 123 5.15 1.70 -3.16
N ALA A 124 5.21 2.04 -4.46
CA ALA A 124 6.47 2.24 -5.16
C ALA A 124 7.31 3.37 -4.54
N ASP A 125 6.71 4.52 -4.25
CA ASP A 125 7.42 5.67 -3.67
C ASP A 125 8.02 5.33 -2.29
N LYS A 126 7.25 4.65 -1.44
CA LYS A 126 7.73 4.20 -0.12
C LYS A 126 8.81 3.13 -0.25
N LEU A 127 8.67 2.19 -1.18
CA LEU A 127 9.64 1.13 -1.43
C LEU A 127 10.97 1.71 -1.93
N ILE A 128 10.92 2.71 -2.83
CA ILE A 128 12.11 3.42 -3.33
C ILE A 128 12.84 4.12 -2.19
N ALA A 129 12.11 4.82 -1.31
CA ALA A 129 12.70 5.49 -0.16
C ALA A 129 13.37 4.51 0.81
N TRP A 130 12.70 3.39 1.10
CA TRP A 130 13.27 2.30 1.90
C TRP A 130 14.54 1.73 1.25
N TRP A 131 14.49 1.42 -0.05
CA TRP A 131 15.61 0.85 -0.80
C TRP A 131 16.83 1.78 -0.79
N ALA A 132 16.63 3.09 -0.95
CA ALA A 132 17.72 4.07 -0.91
C ALA A 132 18.48 4.04 0.44
N ILE A 133 17.75 3.98 1.56
CA ILE A 133 18.34 3.88 2.89
C ILE A 133 19.01 2.51 3.08
N ARG A 134 18.33 1.44 2.64
CA ARG A 134 18.80 0.06 2.81
C ARG A 134 20.07 -0.23 2.03
N SER A 135 20.15 0.24 0.78
CA SER A 135 21.33 0.12 -0.09
C SER A 135 22.50 0.98 0.41
N ALA A 136 22.24 2.21 0.87
CA ALA A 136 23.28 3.03 1.50
C ALA A 136 23.90 2.31 2.71
N ARG A 137 23.09 1.75 3.62
CA ARG A 137 23.57 0.98 4.77
C ARG A 137 24.41 -0.24 4.36
N ALA A 138 23.98 -0.95 3.31
CA ALA A 138 24.71 -2.09 2.78
C ALA A 138 26.11 -1.71 2.24
N LEU A 139 26.24 -0.52 1.63
CA LEU A 139 27.52 -0.03 1.12
C LEU A 139 28.47 0.43 2.23
N PHE A 140 27.96 0.89 3.38
CA PHE A 140 28.78 1.35 4.50
C PHE A 140 29.23 0.23 5.44
N ASN A 141 28.42 -0.81 5.65
CA ASN A 141 28.75 -1.93 6.55
C ASN A 141 29.35 -3.10 5.77
N LYS A 142 30.63 -3.43 6.02
CA LYS A 142 31.31 -4.63 5.50
C LYS A 142 30.83 -5.96 6.15
N SER A 143 29.74 -5.95 6.93
CA SER A 143 29.23 -7.15 7.60
C SER A 143 28.19 -7.89 6.74
N TYR A 144 27.85 -9.11 7.14
CA TYR A 144 26.81 -9.98 6.53
C TYR A 144 25.42 -9.32 6.39
N GLU A 145 25.19 -8.14 6.98
CA GLU A 145 24.00 -7.29 6.79
C GLU A 145 23.95 -6.61 5.40
N GLY A 146 25.04 -6.63 4.63
CA GLY A 146 25.13 -5.98 3.32
C GLY A 146 24.30 -6.63 2.20
N ILE A 147 24.01 -7.93 2.30
CA ILE A 147 23.26 -8.65 1.25
C ILE A 147 21.76 -8.49 1.49
N VAL A 148 21.08 -7.76 0.60
CA VAL A 148 19.62 -7.67 0.62
C VAL A 148 19.03 -8.92 -0.03
N LYS A 149 18.32 -9.73 0.74
CA LYS A 149 17.67 -10.95 0.22
C LYS A 149 16.37 -10.62 -0.47
N LYS A 150 15.99 -11.39 -1.50
CA LYS A 150 14.67 -11.28 -2.15
C LYS A 150 13.51 -11.33 -1.14
N GLN A 151 13.62 -12.21 -0.14
CA GLN A 151 12.61 -12.35 0.92
C GLN A 151 12.41 -11.06 1.72
N GLU A 152 13.49 -10.33 2.00
CA GLU A 152 13.45 -9.05 2.72
C GLU A 152 12.63 -8.02 1.95
N VAL A 153 12.92 -7.86 0.65
CA VAL A 153 12.18 -6.94 -0.24
C VAL A 153 10.70 -7.31 -0.32
N LEU A 154 10.38 -8.61 -0.42
CA LEU A 154 8.99 -9.06 -0.43
C LEU A 154 8.27 -8.74 0.88
N MET A 155 8.91 -8.99 2.03
CA MET A 155 8.33 -8.65 3.34
C MET A 155 8.09 -7.15 3.46
N GLU A 156 9.02 -6.31 3.01
CA GLU A 156 8.85 -4.86 3.02
C GLU A 156 7.69 -4.43 2.12
N ILE A 157 7.55 -5.00 0.91
CA ILE A 157 6.39 -4.72 0.04
C ILE A 157 5.08 -5.06 0.76
N PHE A 158 5.00 -6.20 1.45
CA PHE A 158 3.81 -6.57 2.22
C PHE A 158 3.53 -5.61 3.38
N ASP A 159 4.55 -5.20 4.12
CA ASP A 159 4.42 -4.28 5.26
C ASP A 159 3.99 -2.88 4.81
N ILE A 160 4.66 -2.33 3.78
CA ILE A 160 4.28 -1.04 3.17
C ILE A 160 2.85 -1.11 2.64
N THR A 161 2.50 -2.17 1.89
CA THR A 161 1.15 -2.33 1.36
C THR A 161 0.13 -2.38 2.49
N SER A 162 0.42 -3.11 3.57
CA SER A 162 -0.47 -3.19 4.73
C SER A 162 -0.66 -1.82 5.37
N LYS A 163 0.41 -1.07 5.60
CA LYS A 163 0.35 0.30 6.15
C LYS A 163 -0.43 1.27 5.26
N VAL A 164 -0.23 1.21 3.95
CA VAL A 164 -1.01 2.00 2.97
C VAL A 164 -2.50 1.63 3.04
N LYS A 165 -2.82 0.35 3.25
CA LYS A 165 -4.19 -0.11 3.44
C LYS A 165 -4.78 0.27 4.81
N THR A 166 -3.97 0.39 5.85
CA THR A 166 -4.46 0.71 7.21
C THR A 166 -4.77 2.20 7.38
N ASN A 167 -4.24 3.08 6.52
CA ASN A 167 -4.36 4.54 6.65
C ASN A 167 -5.49 5.12 5.77
N ARG A 168 -6.66 4.45 5.71
CA ARG A 168 -7.68 4.60 4.64
C ARG A 168 -8.72 5.67 4.90
N PHE A 169 -9.03 5.99 6.16
CA PHE A 169 -10.16 6.85 6.49
C PHE A 169 -9.72 8.19 7.10
N VAL A 170 -9.46 9.18 6.23
CA VAL A 170 -9.27 10.57 6.65
C VAL A 170 -10.61 11.29 6.66
N TYR A 171 -10.98 11.87 7.79
CA TYR A 171 -12.19 12.70 7.90
C TYR A 171 -11.97 14.05 7.23
N ASP A 172 -12.67 14.25 6.11
CA ASP A 172 -12.50 15.44 5.28
C ASP A 172 -13.28 16.66 5.78
N ASP A 173 -14.39 16.43 6.48
CA ASP A 173 -15.31 17.49 6.86
C ASP A 173 -16.06 17.13 8.14
N MET A 174 -15.82 17.92 9.19
CA MET A 174 -16.44 17.77 10.50
C MET A 174 -17.59 18.75 10.72
N THR A 175 -18.11 19.36 9.65
CA THR A 175 -19.21 20.31 9.73
C THR A 175 -20.45 19.65 10.32
N LYS A 176 -21.04 20.30 11.31
CA LYS A 176 -22.27 19.80 11.95
C LYS A 176 -23.45 20.11 11.04
N PRO A 177 -24.37 19.15 10.83
CA PRO A 177 -25.57 19.41 10.06
C PRO A 177 -26.36 20.54 10.72
N SER A 178 -26.94 21.38 9.88
CA SER A 178 -27.82 22.48 10.24
C SER A 178 -29.11 21.95 10.88
N LYS A 179 -29.86 22.84 11.52
CA LYS A 179 -31.18 22.50 12.08
C LYS A 179 -32.16 22.07 10.99
N ASP A 180 -32.09 22.71 9.82
CA ASP A 180 -32.98 22.44 8.70
C ASP A 180 -32.71 21.07 8.09
N GLU A 181 -31.45 20.65 7.99
CA GLU A 181 -31.08 19.30 7.57
C GLU A 181 -31.61 18.23 8.54
N ILE A 182 -31.51 18.47 9.86
CA ILE A 182 -32.04 17.54 10.86
C ILE A 182 -33.56 17.45 10.79
N GLU A 183 -34.25 18.59 10.63
CA GLU A 183 -35.72 18.60 10.52
C GLU A 183 -36.20 17.97 9.21
N GLY A 184 -35.45 18.16 8.12
CA GLY A 184 -35.69 17.46 6.85
C GLY A 184 -35.55 15.95 7.01
N ALA A 185 -34.46 15.49 7.63
CA ALA A 185 -34.20 14.07 7.88
C ALA A 185 -35.26 13.42 8.78
N LYS A 186 -35.86 14.17 9.71
CA LYS A 186 -36.96 13.66 10.55
C LYS A 186 -38.17 13.20 9.73
N LYS A 187 -38.37 13.76 8.53
CA LYS A 187 -39.44 13.37 7.60
C LYS A 187 -39.01 12.25 6.66
N SER A 188 -37.79 12.29 6.14
CA SER A 188 -37.30 11.30 5.18
C SER A 188 -36.91 9.97 5.83
N GLU A 189 -36.31 10.00 7.02
CA GLU A 189 -35.86 8.82 7.77
C GLU A 189 -36.93 8.33 8.75
N SER A 190 -38.13 8.06 8.22
CA SER A 190 -39.31 7.74 9.03
C SER A 190 -39.11 6.48 9.89
N ILE A 191 -38.43 5.46 9.37
CA ILE A 191 -38.18 4.19 10.08
C ILE A 191 -37.25 4.42 11.27
N LEU A 192 -36.15 5.17 11.10
CA LEU A 192 -35.26 5.53 12.20
C LEU A 192 -36.00 6.28 13.32
N VAL A 193 -36.90 7.20 12.96
CA VAL A 193 -37.72 7.92 13.96
C VAL A 193 -38.69 6.97 14.66
N LYS A 194 -39.43 6.14 13.91
CA LYS A 194 -40.35 5.13 14.45
C LYS A 194 -39.62 4.17 15.41
N GLN A 195 -38.43 3.69 15.05
CA GLN A 195 -37.57 2.84 15.89
C GLN A 195 -37.26 3.47 17.26
N ILE A 196 -36.97 4.77 17.31
CA ILE A 196 -36.68 5.48 18.57
C ILE A 196 -37.97 5.71 19.38
N GLU A 197 -39.09 5.91 18.70
CA GLU A 197 -40.41 6.08 19.32
C GLU A 197 -40.92 4.77 19.95
N LEU A 198 -40.67 3.61 19.32
CA LEU A 198 -41.02 2.29 19.88
C LEU A 198 -40.45 2.08 21.29
N VAL A 199 -39.24 2.58 21.55
CA VAL A 199 -38.59 2.47 22.87
C VAL A 199 -38.78 3.73 23.73
N SER A 200 -39.77 4.58 23.43
CA SER A 200 -40.05 5.82 24.17
C SER A 200 -38.80 6.70 24.35
N GLY A 201 -37.99 6.81 23.29
CA GLY A 201 -36.69 7.48 23.32
C GLY A 201 -36.77 9.01 23.45
N GLY A 202 -37.86 9.60 22.97
CA GLY A 202 -38.17 11.03 23.06
C GLY A 202 -37.37 11.92 22.09
N PRO A 203 -37.74 13.22 21.99
CA PRO A 203 -37.23 14.12 20.96
C PRO A 203 -35.73 14.40 21.04
N GLY A 204 -35.14 14.35 22.24
CA GLY A 204 -33.70 14.53 22.42
C GLY A 204 -32.87 13.44 21.77
N ARG A 205 -33.32 12.17 21.88
CA ARG A 205 -32.66 11.01 21.25
C ARG A 205 -32.84 11.06 19.74
N ILE A 206 -34.05 11.35 19.26
CA ILE A 206 -34.33 11.54 17.83
C ILE A 206 -33.37 12.57 17.22
N ARG A 207 -33.27 13.76 17.83
CA ARG A 207 -32.42 14.84 17.30
C ARG A 207 -30.93 14.46 17.25
N ARG A 208 -30.38 13.83 18.29
CA ARG A 208 -28.96 13.41 18.28
C ARG A 208 -28.71 12.28 17.27
N SER A 209 -29.64 11.34 17.14
CA SER A 209 -29.53 10.21 16.23
C SER A 209 -29.58 10.64 14.77
N LEU A 210 -30.51 11.53 14.40
CA LEU A 210 -30.58 12.12 13.06
C LEU A 210 -29.31 12.91 12.72
N LYS A 211 -28.79 13.68 13.68
CA LYS A 211 -27.53 14.41 13.50
C LYS A 211 -26.37 13.45 13.19
N ASP A 212 -26.18 12.41 13.99
CA ASP A 212 -25.07 11.47 13.81
C ASP A 212 -25.25 10.64 12.52
N TYR A 213 -26.49 10.26 12.18
CA TYR A 213 -26.84 9.62 10.91
C TYR A 213 -26.41 10.47 9.70
N ILE A 214 -26.83 11.74 9.64
CA ILE A 214 -26.47 12.64 8.53
C ILE A 214 -24.95 12.77 8.40
N GLN A 215 -24.25 12.96 9.52
CA GLN A 215 -22.78 13.08 9.53
C GLN A 215 -22.10 11.82 9.00
N ALA A 216 -22.51 10.65 9.49
CA ALA A 216 -21.99 9.37 9.06
C ALA A 216 -22.23 9.14 7.56
N MET A 217 -23.45 9.36 7.07
CA MET A 217 -23.79 9.11 5.67
C MET A 217 -23.06 10.06 4.72
N ASN A 218 -22.96 11.34 5.07
CA ASN A 218 -22.19 12.32 4.30
C ASN A 218 -20.71 11.95 4.24
N GLN A 219 -20.13 11.50 5.36
CA GLN A 219 -18.73 11.09 5.41
C GLN A 219 -18.47 9.81 4.61
N ARG A 220 -19.35 8.80 4.72
CA ARG A 220 -19.28 7.57 3.93
C ARG A 220 -19.38 7.85 2.44
N LYS A 221 -20.34 8.69 2.04
CA LYS A 221 -20.49 9.12 0.64
C LYS A 221 -19.22 9.77 0.12
N LYS A 222 -18.64 10.72 0.84
CA LYS A 222 -17.38 11.37 0.45
C LYS A 222 -16.23 10.38 0.31
N TRP A 223 -16.13 9.39 1.20
CA TRP A 223 -15.11 8.35 1.10
C TRP A 223 -15.29 7.48 -0.15
N ILE A 224 -16.53 7.04 -0.42
CA ILE A 224 -16.84 6.20 -1.57
C ILE A 224 -16.67 6.98 -2.89
N ASP A 225 -17.09 8.24 -2.93
CA ASP A 225 -16.92 9.12 -4.10
C ASP A 225 -15.44 9.32 -4.45
N LYS A 226 -14.55 9.34 -3.44
CA LYS A 226 -13.09 9.44 -3.63
C LYS A 226 -12.44 8.11 -3.98
N ASP A 227 -12.90 7.02 -3.38
CA ASP A 227 -12.36 5.68 -3.55
C ASP A 227 -13.45 4.63 -3.32
N ILE A 228 -13.95 4.07 -4.42
CA ILE A 228 -15.03 3.08 -4.39
C ILE A 228 -14.64 1.80 -3.62
N SER A 229 -13.34 1.50 -3.50
CA SER A 229 -12.88 0.32 -2.77
C SER A 229 -13.17 0.39 -1.26
N LYS A 230 -13.40 1.60 -0.73
CA LYS A 230 -13.82 1.82 0.67
C LYS A 230 -15.21 1.30 0.97
N ALA A 231 -16.05 1.09 -0.04
CA ALA A 231 -17.38 0.52 0.16
C ALA A 231 -17.31 -0.86 0.82
N ASN A 232 -16.36 -1.69 0.40
CA ASN A 232 -16.17 -3.03 0.97
C ASN A 232 -15.70 -2.97 2.43
N ASP A 233 -14.77 -2.06 2.75
CA ASP A 233 -14.30 -1.88 4.13
C ASP A 233 -15.41 -1.36 5.06
N LEU A 234 -16.23 -0.43 4.56
CA LEU A 234 -17.39 0.09 5.27
C LEU A 234 -18.46 -0.98 5.50
N GLN A 235 -18.61 -1.94 4.59
CA GLN A 235 -19.49 -3.09 4.78
C GLN A 235 -18.96 -4.03 5.86
N VAL A 236 -17.66 -4.35 5.86
CA VAL A 236 -17.04 -5.15 6.93
C VAL A 236 -17.21 -4.47 8.29
N PHE A 237 -17.07 -3.14 8.34
CA PHE A 237 -17.32 -2.36 9.54
C PHE A 237 -18.78 -2.44 10.01
N ASP A 238 -19.75 -2.41 9.09
CA ASP A 238 -21.17 -2.56 9.42
C ASP A 238 -21.47 -3.93 10.04
N GLU A 239 -20.93 -5.02 9.46
CA GLU A 239 -21.11 -6.38 10.01
C GLU A 239 -20.55 -6.49 11.42
N ILE A 240 -19.37 -5.95 11.68
CA ILE A 240 -18.77 -5.94 13.02
C ILE A 240 -19.66 -5.20 14.03
N LEU A 241 -20.19 -4.04 13.65
CA LEU A 241 -21.10 -3.31 14.54
C LEU A 241 -22.39 -4.09 14.77
N LYS A 242 -22.90 -4.78 13.75
CA LYS A 242 -24.07 -5.64 13.87
C LYS A 242 -23.82 -6.81 14.83
N GLU A 243 -22.69 -7.50 14.74
CA GLU A 243 -22.29 -8.55 15.69
C GLU A 243 -22.23 -8.01 17.13
N ASN A 244 -21.59 -6.85 17.34
CA ASN A 244 -21.54 -6.20 18.65
C ASN A 244 -22.94 -5.85 19.21
N TRP A 245 -23.89 -5.56 18.34
CA TRP A 245 -25.28 -5.34 18.71
C TRP A 245 -26.01 -6.67 18.99
N LEU A 246 -25.80 -7.71 18.18
CA LEU A 246 -26.37 -9.05 18.38
C LEU A 246 -25.99 -9.62 19.75
N ASP A 247 -24.73 -9.49 20.16
CA ASP A 247 -24.23 -9.89 21.49
C ASP A 247 -25.07 -9.34 22.66
N ARG A 248 -25.79 -8.24 22.44
CA ARG A 248 -26.67 -7.59 23.44
C ARG A 248 -28.14 -7.77 23.14
N PHE A 249 -28.49 -7.88 21.87
CA PHE A 249 -29.86 -7.99 21.41
C PHE A 249 -30.40 -9.41 21.54
N GLU A 250 -29.60 -10.44 21.30
CA GLU A 250 -30.04 -11.84 21.46
C GLU A 250 -30.43 -12.17 22.92
N PRO A 251 -29.62 -11.83 23.95
CA PRO A 251 -30.05 -12.03 25.34
C PRO A 251 -31.30 -11.21 25.69
N LEU A 252 -31.44 -10.03 25.11
CA LEU A 252 -32.63 -9.19 25.27
C LEU A 252 -33.89 -9.87 24.69
N GLN A 253 -33.76 -10.60 23.58
CA GLN A 253 -34.83 -11.39 22.96
C GLN A 253 -35.11 -12.71 23.68
N ASP A 254 -34.10 -13.35 24.27
CA ASP A 254 -34.31 -14.57 25.08
C ASP A 254 -35.09 -14.25 26.36
N ASP A 255 -34.74 -13.13 27.00
CA ASP A 255 -35.45 -12.58 28.18
C ASP A 255 -36.90 -12.17 27.87
N TYR A 256 -37.31 -12.13 26.59
CA TYR A 256 -38.63 -11.64 26.18
C TYR A 256 -39.78 -12.64 26.40
N LEU A 257 -39.51 -13.94 26.53
CA LEU A 257 -40.53 -15.01 26.70
C LEU A 257 -41.30 -14.90 28.03
N GLY A 258 -42.18 -13.90 28.17
CA GLY A 258 -43.13 -13.75 29.28
C GLY A 258 -43.12 -12.42 30.06
N GLU A 259 -42.39 -11.40 29.60
CA GLU A 259 -42.26 -10.10 30.31
C GLU A 259 -43.31 -9.05 29.89
N CYS A 260 -43.48 -7.99 30.69
CA CYS A 260 -44.39 -6.88 30.39
C CYS A 260 -43.78 -5.90 29.35
N ASN A 261 -44.61 -5.37 28.45
CA ASN A 261 -44.21 -4.42 27.39
C ASN A 261 -43.44 -3.18 27.93
N GLU A 262 -43.78 -2.66 29.12
CA GLU A 262 -43.06 -1.52 29.71
C GLU A 262 -41.58 -1.83 29.99
N ILE A 263 -41.27 -3.07 30.41
CA ILE A 263 -39.91 -3.53 30.65
C ILE A 263 -39.14 -3.61 29.33
N MET A 264 -39.81 -4.01 28.24
CA MET A 264 -39.22 -4.10 26.90
C MET A 264 -38.83 -2.74 26.36
N ILE A 265 -39.73 -1.76 26.47
CA ILE A 265 -39.46 -0.36 26.13
C ILE A 265 -38.26 0.15 26.92
N GLN A 266 -38.19 -0.15 28.22
CA GLN A 266 -37.09 0.27 29.08
C GLN A 266 -35.75 -0.37 28.67
N LYS A 267 -35.70 -1.69 28.47
CA LYS A 267 -34.48 -2.39 28.06
C LYS A 267 -34.04 -1.98 26.65
N GLY A 268 -34.97 -1.83 25.71
CA GLY A 268 -34.67 -1.35 24.35
C GLY A 268 -34.13 0.08 24.34
N LYS A 269 -34.63 0.94 25.23
CA LYS A 269 -34.08 2.29 25.44
C LYS A 269 -32.67 2.26 26.01
N GLN A 270 -32.37 1.31 26.91
CA GLN A 270 -31.00 1.10 27.40
C GLN A 270 -30.06 0.63 26.29
N LEU A 271 -30.51 -0.25 25.39
CA LEU A 271 -29.73 -0.67 24.22
C LEU A 271 -29.44 0.51 23.27
N LEU A 272 -30.45 1.34 23.00
CA LEU A 272 -30.29 2.59 22.24
C LEU A 272 -29.28 3.53 22.93
N ASP A 273 -29.34 3.68 24.25
CA ASP A 273 -28.39 4.52 24.98
C ASP A 273 -26.97 3.95 25.01
N TRP A 274 -26.82 2.63 25.13
CA TRP A 274 -25.54 1.93 25.00
C TRP A 274 -24.89 2.22 23.65
N SER A 275 -25.68 2.15 22.56
CA SER A 275 -25.19 2.42 21.20
C SER A 275 -24.53 3.80 21.08
N TYR A 276 -25.00 4.78 21.85
CA TYR A 276 -24.51 6.15 21.85
C TYR A 276 -23.39 6.42 22.88
N ASN A 277 -23.39 5.72 24.02
CA ASN A 277 -22.46 6.02 25.11
C ASN A 277 -21.21 5.14 25.08
N ASP A 278 -21.34 3.90 24.61
CA ASP A 278 -20.36 2.85 24.87
C ASP A 278 -19.93 2.06 23.63
N ALA A 279 -20.76 1.98 22.59
CA ALA A 279 -20.47 1.10 21.44
C ALA A 279 -19.14 1.39 20.74
N SER A 280 -18.69 2.66 20.68
CA SER A 280 -17.39 3.00 20.08
C SER A 280 -16.19 2.39 20.81
N LYS A 281 -16.35 1.98 22.08
CA LYS A 281 -15.32 1.30 22.87
C LYS A 281 -15.11 -0.16 22.47
N PHE A 282 -16.13 -0.78 21.87
CA PHE A 282 -16.11 -2.20 21.47
C PHE A 282 -15.63 -2.44 20.05
N VAL A 283 -15.43 -1.37 19.26
CA VAL A 283 -14.82 -1.48 17.93
C VAL A 283 -13.38 -1.95 18.06
N GLU A 284 -12.93 -2.84 17.16
CA GLU A 284 -11.61 -3.44 17.18
C GLU A 284 -10.50 -2.44 16.79
N PRO A 285 -9.24 -2.66 17.21
CA PRO A 285 -8.13 -1.77 16.89
C PRO A 285 -7.91 -1.53 15.39
N GLN A 286 -8.16 -2.53 14.52
CA GLN A 286 -7.97 -2.36 13.08
C GLN A 286 -8.93 -1.35 12.43
N PHE A 287 -10.05 -1.01 13.09
CA PHE A 287 -11.01 0.01 12.66
C PHE A 287 -10.92 1.28 13.51
N SER A 288 -9.78 1.50 14.19
CA SER A 288 -9.55 2.67 15.05
C SER A 288 -9.82 4.01 14.35
N GLU A 289 -9.56 4.10 13.05
CA GLU A 289 -9.88 5.28 12.24
C GLU A 289 -11.39 5.56 12.20
N LEU A 290 -12.24 4.53 12.18
CA LEU A 290 -13.70 4.65 12.10
C LEU A 290 -14.37 4.82 13.48
N LYS A 291 -13.62 4.74 14.59
CA LYS A 291 -14.15 4.76 15.96
C LYS A 291 -14.79 6.07 16.42
N ARG A 292 -14.81 7.12 15.59
CA ARG A 292 -15.45 8.39 15.99
C ARG A 292 -16.90 8.13 16.35
N ASN A 293 -17.35 8.69 17.47
CA ASN A 293 -18.71 8.48 17.99
C ASN A 293 -19.80 8.66 16.93
N PHE A 294 -19.78 9.78 16.18
CA PHE A 294 -20.80 10.01 15.15
C PHE A 294 -20.79 8.95 14.04
N MET A 295 -19.63 8.36 13.72
CA MET A 295 -19.48 7.33 12.70
C MET A 295 -20.11 6.02 13.18
N VAL A 296 -19.76 5.58 14.39
CA VAL A 296 -20.31 4.37 15.00
C VAL A 296 -21.83 4.52 15.18
N HIS A 297 -22.29 5.61 15.79
CA HIS A 297 -23.71 5.83 16.07
C HIS A 297 -24.51 5.99 14.79
N GLY A 298 -24.02 6.82 13.86
CA GLY A 298 -24.70 7.06 12.59
C GLY A 298 -24.80 5.81 11.73
N THR A 299 -23.82 4.90 11.82
CA THR A 299 -23.89 3.58 11.17
C THR A 299 -24.98 2.70 11.80
N TYR A 300 -25.07 2.62 13.13
CA TYR A 300 -26.19 1.92 13.77
C TYR A 300 -27.54 2.51 13.37
N HIS A 301 -27.65 3.83 13.31
CA HIS A 301 -28.88 4.49 12.90
C HIS A 301 -29.23 4.19 11.44
N ASN A 302 -28.24 4.17 10.55
CA ASN A 302 -28.45 3.74 9.17
C ASN A 302 -28.94 2.27 9.09
N MET A 303 -28.30 1.35 9.82
CA MET A 303 -28.74 -0.04 9.88
C MET A 303 -30.14 -0.19 10.47
N SER A 304 -30.51 0.65 11.45
CA SER A 304 -31.86 0.64 12.03
C SER A 304 -32.93 1.17 11.08
N ASN A 305 -32.58 2.15 10.23
CA ASN A 305 -33.46 2.64 9.18
C ASN A 305 -33.68 1.59 8.07
N GLN A 306 -32.72 0.68 7.89
CA GLN A 306 -32.78 -0.46 6.95
C GLN A 306 -33.35 -1.73 7.58
N LEU A 307 -33.81 -1.68 8.84
CA LEU A 307 -34.28 -2.83 9.62
C LEU A 307 -33.25 -3.97 9.79
N ASN A 308 -31.97 -3.70 9.59
CA ASN A 308 -30.88 -4.65 9.84
C ASN A 308 -30.57 -4.77 11.34
N VAL A 309 -30.84 -3.72 12.09
CA VAL A 309 -30.68 -3.56 13.54
C VAL A 309 -31.96 -2.93 14.10
N GLY A 310 -32.27 -3.15 15.37
CA GLY A 310 -33.38 -2.47 16.02
C GLY A 310 -33.21 -2.34 17.52
N TRP A 311 -34.05 -1.50 18.13
CA TRP A 311 -33.95 -1.20 19.57
C TRP A 311 -34.98 -1.96 20.40
N HIS A 312 -36.17 -2.21 19.85
CA HIS A 312 -37.21 -3.01 20.47
C HIS A 312 -37.01 -4.50 20.10
N PRO A 313 -37.24 -5.49 20.99
CA PRO A 313 -37.07 -6.92 20.66
C PRO A 313 -37.87 -7.38 19.43
N GLU A 314 -39.10 -6.85 19.28
CA GLU A 314 -40.03 -7.14 18.18
C GLU A 314 -40.07 -6.02 17.12
N TYR A 315 -38.98 -5.24 16.97
CA TYR A 315 -38.99 -4.06 16.09
C TYR A 315 -39.37 -4.36 14.64
N ARG A 316 -39.09 -5.58 14.13
CA ARG A 316 -39.41 -5.95 12.75
C ARG A 316 -40.91 -6.06 12.57
N GLU A 317 -41.57 -6.85 13.42
CA GLU A 317 -43.01 -7.05 13.39
C GLU A 317 -43.76 -5.71 13.56
N LEU A 318 -43.35 -4.91 14.56
CA LEU A 318 -44.00 -3.63 14.87
C LEU A 318 -43.83 -2.55 13.79
N LEU A 319 -42.84 -2.68 12.89
CA LEU A 319 -42.55 -1.66 11.87
C LEU A 319 -42.85 -2.13 10.45
N GLU A 320 -42.80 -3.43 10.17
CA GLU A 320 -43.21 -4.02 8.89
C GLU A 320 -44.73 -4.10 8.76
N GLU A 321 -45.48 -4.33 9.85
CA GLU A 321 -46.96 -4.30 9.83
C GLU A 321 -47.55 -2.88 9.71
N GLY A 322 -46.75 -1.83 9.96
CA GLY A 322 -47.19 -0.43 9.93
C GLY A 322 -47.02 0.29 8.60
N ASP A 323 -46.60 -0.42 7.54
CA ASP A 323 -46.41 0.11 6.18
C ASP A 323 -47.41 -0.48 5.15
N GLU A 324 -48.39 -1.29 5.58
CA GLU A 324 -49.68 -1.53 4.87
C GLU A 324 -50.71 -0.44 5.22
#